data_AF-A0A1Y2ENF7-F1
#
_entry.id   AF-A0A1Y2ENF7-F1
#
_cell.length_a   1.000
_cell.length_b   1.000
_cell.length_c   1.000
_cell.angle_alpha   90.00
_cell.angle_beta   90.00
_cell.angle_gamma   90.00
#
_symmetry.space_group_name_H-M   'P 1'
#
loop_
_entity.id
_entity.type
_entity.pdbx_description
1 polymer ?
#
loop_
_entity_poly.entity_id
_entity_poly.type
_entity_poly.pdbx_seq_one_letter_code
_entity_poly.pdbx_strand_id
1 'polypeptide(L)'
;SFPQQGGDVELQTIAWRSPVEGEVVVKVIACGISNDMVTKDQSLGEIQYPLIPGHELIGDMCMFGPKEQKWKEGDRVGGSWHG
;
A
#
# COMPACT_ATOMS: atom_id res chain seq x y z
N SER A 1 -7.64 6.78 -3.53
CA SER A 1 -6.61 6.89 -4.59
C SER A 1 -6.70 8.25 -5.24
N PHE A 2 -5.62 8.73 -5.84
CA PHE A 2 -5.68 9.83 -6.78
C PHE A 2 -6.09 9.26 -8.15
N PRO A 3 -7.19 9.71 -8.77
CA PRO A 3 -7.62 9.21 -10.08
C PRO A 3 -6.82 9.83 -11.24
N GLN A 4 -6.25 11.02 -11.02
CA GLN A 4 -5.47 11.78 -11.99
C GLN A 4 -4.46 12.68 -11.27
N GLN A 5 -3.47 13.18 -12.01
CA GLN A 5 -2.47 14.11 -11.51
C GLN A 5 -3.10 15.38 -10.92
N GLY A 6 -2.61 15.82 -9.76
CA GLY A 6 -3.12 17.01 -9.09
C GLY A 6 -4.56 16.90 -8.53
N GLY A 7 -5.24 15.77 -8.75
CA GLY A 7 -6.59 15.52 -8.22
C GLY A 7 -6.63 15.32 -6.71
N ASP A 8 -7.82 15.39 -6.13
CA ASP A 8 -8.04 15.03 -4.73
C ASP A 8 -8.06 13.52 -4.55
N VAL A 9 -7.83 13.07 -3.31
CA VAL A 9 -7.94 11.65 -2.99
C VAL A 9 -9.41 11.26 -2.94
N GLU A 10 -9.77 10.20 -3.67
CA GLU A 10 -11.12 9.66 -3.71
C GLU A 10 -11.16 8.27 -3.05
N LEU A 11 -12.27 7.97 -2.37
CA LEU A 11 -12.54 6.63 -1.88
C LEU A 11 -12.90 5.74 -3.08
N GLN A 12 -12.15 4.66 -3.28
CA GLN A 12 -12.36 3.73 -4.38
C GLN A 12 -12.32 2.28 -3.90
N THR A 13 -13.18 1.45 -4.47
CA THR A 13 -13.12 -0.01 -4.33
C THR A 13 -12.30 -0.57 -5.47
N ILE A 14 -11.24 -1.31 -5.16
CA ILE A 14 -10.35 -1.92 -6.15
C ILE A 14 -10.65 -3.42 -6.26
N ALA A 15 -10.54 -3.96 -7.49
CA ALA A 15 -10.67 -5.39 -7.71
C ALA A 15 -9.58 -6.16 -6.94
N TRP A 16 -10.02 -7.15 -6.16
CA TRP A 16 -9.13 -7.96 -5.35
C TRP A 16 -8.47 -9.07 -6.18
N ARG A 17 -7.18 -9.34 -5.90
CA ARG A 17 -6.49 -10.58 -6.32
C ARG A 17 -5.78 -11.20 -5.13
N SER A 18 -5.70 -12.53 -5.10
CA SER A 18 -4.88 -13.24 -4.11
C SER A 18 -3.38 -12.96 -4.32
N PRO A 19 -2.56 -12.99 -3.25
CA PRO A 19 -1.11 -12.83 -3.34
C PRO A 19 -0.49 -14.00 -4.12
N VAL A 20 0.55 -13.71 -4.90
CA VAL A 20 1.37 -14.73 -5.57
C VAL A 20 2.66 -15.00 -4.80
N GLU A 21 3.50 -15.91 -5.28
CA GLU A 21 4.78 -16.25 -4.63
C GLU A 21 5.65 -15.00 -4.42
N GLY A 22 6.17 -14.81 -3.20
CA GLY A 22 6.93 -13.64 -2.80
C GLY A 22 6.11 -12.44 -2.29
N GLU A 23 4.77 -12.54 -2.29
CA GLU A 23 3.89 -11.51 -1.76
C GLU A 23 3.23 -11.91 -0.44
N VAL A 24 2.91 -10.92 0.37
CA VAL A 24 2.08 -11.05 1.58
C VAL A 24 1.00 -9.97 1.58
N VAL A 25 -0.08 -10.21 2.29
CA VAL A 25 -1.18 -9.26 2.45
C VAL A 25 -1.25 -8.80 3.89
N VAL A 26 -1.28 -7.49 4.06
CA VAL A 26 -1.45 -6.83 5.36
C VAL A 26 -2.84 -6.20 5.41
N LYS A 27 -3.61 -6.53 6.44
CA LYS A 27 -4.80 -5.78 6.80
C LYS A 27 -4.35 -4.51 7.53
N VAL A 28 -4.34 -3.40 6.80
CA VAL A 28 -3.97 -2.08 7.36
C VAL A 28 -4.98 -1.66 8.41
N ILE A 29 -4.49 -1.26 9.59
CA ILE A 29 -5.31 -0.78 10.71
C ILE A 29 -5.20 0.74 10.85
N ALA A 30 -4.02 1.28 10.57
CA ALA A 30 -3.79 2.72 10.47
C ALA A 30 -2.67 2.99 9.46
N CYS A 31 -2.69 4.18 8.87
CA CYS A 31 -1.62 4.70 8.03
C CYS A 31 -1.39 6.16 8.41
N GLY A 32 -0.13 6.54 8.60
CA GLY A 32 0.25 7.94 8.75
C GLY A 32 -0.08 8.73 7.48
N ILE A 33 -0.38 10.02 7.66
CA ILE A 33 -0.49 10.96 6.54
C ILE A 33 0.84 11.71 6.49
N SER A 34 1.63 11.44 5.47
CA SER A 34 2.87 12.18 5.22
C SER A 34 2.65 13.22 4.11
N ASN A 35 3.73 13.87 3.69
CA ASN A 35 3.70 14.81 2.56
C ASN A 35 3.60 14.07 1.20
N ASP A 36 2.57 13.23 1.03
CA ASP A 36 2.28 12.47 -0.20
C ASP A 36 2.01 13.38 -1.42
N MET A 37 1.95 14.71 -1.21
CA MET A 37 1.91 15.73 -2.27
C MET A 37 3.04 15.56 -3.30
N VAL A 38 4.20 15.08 -2.86
CA VAL A 38 5.36 14.78 -3.73
C VAL A 38 5.01 13.72 -4.79
N THR A 39 4.16 12.74 -4.45
CA THR A 39 3.67 11.71 -5.37
C THR A 39 2.46 12.18 -6.19
N LYS A 40 1.57 12.99 -5.61
CA LYS A 40 0.45 13.64 -6.31
C LYS A 40 0.91 14.50 -7.50
N ASP A 41 2.06 15.16 -7.37
CA ASP A 41 2.57 16.10 -8.37
C ASP A 41 3.68 15.51 -9.27
N GLN A 42 3.96 14.21 -9.18
CA GLN A 42 5.02 13.52 -9.97
C GLN A 42 6.43 14.11 -9.80
N SER A 43 6.72 14.74 -8.67
CA SER A 43 8.03 15.38 -8.45
C SER A 43 9.21 14.40 -8.34
N LEU A 44 8.94 13.09 -8.27
CA LEU A 44 9.93 12.01 -8.22
C LEU A 44 9.96 11.10 -9.47
N GLY A 45 9.27 11.48 -10.56
CA GLY A 45 9.25 10.74 -11.83
C GLY A 45 7.84 10.42 -12.34
N GLU A 46 7.76 9.66 -13.42
CA GLU A 46 6.47 9.25 -14.00
C GLU A 46 5.73 8.30 -13.06
N ILE A 47 4.56 8.72 -12.59
CA ILE A 47 3.67 7.91 -11.75
C ILE A 47 2.39 7.61 -12.53
N GLN A 48 1.98 6.35 -12.55
CA GLN A 48 0.75 5.91 -13.18
C GLN A 48 -0.45 6.11 -12.25
N TYR A 49 -1.57 6.52 -12.84
CA TYR A 49 -2.84 6.69 -12.15
C TYR A 49 -3.81 5.56 -12.54
N PRO A 50 -4.72 5.11 -11.66
CA PRO A 50 -4.96 5.62 -10.30
C PRO A 50 -3.85 5.26 -9.31
N LEU A 51 -3.39 6.24 -8.52
CA LEU A 51 -2.35 6.07 -7.51
C LEU A 51 -2.96 5.82 -6.14
N ILE A 52 -2.54 4.78 -5.43
CA ILE A 52 -2.91 4.52 -4.03
C ILE A 52 -1.83 5.16 -3.13
N PRO A 53 -2.13 6.25 -2.41
CA PRO A 53 -1.17 6.88 -1.50
C PRO A 53 -1.00 6.09 -0.20
N GLY A 54 -0.03 6.51 0.62
CA GLY A 54 0.28 5.89 1.90
C GLY A 54 1.52 5.01 1.86
N HIS A 55 2.47 5.31 2.75
CA HIS A 55 3.71 4.57 2.92
C HIS A 55 4.14 4.49 4.39
N GLU A 56 3.21 4.70 5.32
CA GLU A 56 3.45 4.70 6.77
C GLU A 56 2.40 3.83 7.47
N LEU A 57 2.29 2.57 7.04
CA LEU A 57 1.23 1.68 7.50
C LEU A 57 1.62 0.92 8.77
N ILE A 58 0.62 0.59 9.57
CA ILE A 58 0.66 -0.49 10.56
C ILE A 58 -0.55 -1.39 10.34
N GLY A 59 -0.35 -2.71 10.38
CA GLY A 59 -1.42 -3.68 10.20
C GLY A 59 -1.04 -5.08 10.64
N ASP A 60 -1.96 -6.02 10.39
CA ASP A 60 -1.77 -7.42 10.72
C ASP A 60 -1.64 -8.25 9.43
N MET A 61 -0.69 -9.17 9.40
CA MET A 61 -0.55 -10.15 8.31
C MET A 61 -1.82 -11.00 8.21
N CYS A 62 -2.42 -11.14 7.02
CA CYS A 62 -3.68 -11.87 6.86
C CYS A 62 -3.67 -12.90 5.74
N MET A 63 -2.81 -12.79 4.73
CA MET A 63 -2.67 -13.79 3.67
C MET A 63 -1.24 -13.85 3.15
N PHE A 64 -0.84 -15.02 2.67
CA PHE A 64 0.52 -15.28 2.23
C PHE A 64 0.52 -15.91 0.84
N GLY A 65 1.46 -15.49 0.00
CA GLY A 65 1.79 -16.18 -1.22
C GLY A 65 2.31 -17.59 -0.97
N PRO A 66 2.30 -18.47 -1.99
CA PRO A 66 2.92 -19.79 -1.89
C PRO A 66 4.37 -19.71 -1.42
N LYS A 67 4.78 -20.70 -0.60
CA LYS A 67 6.13 -20.89 -0.07
C LYS A 67 6.66 -19.82 0.91
N GLU A 68 5.82 -18.86 1.32
CA GLU A 68 6.15 -17.98 2.45
C GLU A 68 6.30 -18.80 3.74
N GLN A 69 7.34 -18.52 4.54
CA GLN A 69 7.69 -19.31 5.73
C GLN A 69 8.07 -18.46 6.95
N LYS A 70 8.27 -17.14 6.76
CA LYS A 70 8.74 -16.24 7.81
C LYS A 70 7.60 -15.73 8.67
N TRP A 71 6.49 -15.37 8.05
CA TRP A 71 5.36 -14.69 8.70
C TRP A 71 4.22 -15.66 9.01
N LYS A 72 3.42 -15.32 10.03
CA LYS A 72 2.17 -16.00 10.35
C LYS A 72 1.00 -15.04 10.42
N GLU A 73 -0.22 -15.57 10.26
CA GLU A 73 -1.45 -14.77 10.36
C GLU A 73 -1.53 -14.09 11.73
N GLY A 74 -1.89 -12.81 11.74
CA GLY A 74 -1.95 -11.97 12.94
C GLY A 74 -0.62 -11.33 13.36
N ASP A 75 0.50 -11.61 12.69
CA ASP A 75 1.75 -10.89 12.96
C ASP A 75 1.59 -9.38 12.68
N ARG A 76 1.95 -8.55 13.66
CA ARG A 76 1.91 -7.09 13.56
C ARG A 76 3.11 -6.59 12.76
N VAL A 77 2.86 -5.84 11.69
CA VAL A 77 3.91 -5.28 10.82
C VAL A 77 3.67 -3.81 10.53
N GLY A 78 4.78 -3.09 10.36
CA GLY A 78 4.79 -1.72 9.87
C GLY A 78 5.63 -1.64 8.60
N GLY A 79 5.22 -0.78 7.67
CA GLY A 79 5.95 -0.51 6.43
C GLY A 79 6.22 0.98 6.30
N SER A 80 7.47 1.34 6.01
CA SER A 80 7.88 2.69 5.62
C SER A 80 8.28 2.71 4.14
N TRP A 81 8.26 3.87 3.49
CA TRP A 81 8.76 4.06 2.11
C TRP A 81 10.18 3.51 1.90
N HIS A 82 11.03 3.56 2.93
CA HIS A 82 12.44 3.23 2.81
C HIS A 82 12.84 1.84 3.30
N GLY A 83 11.91 1.04 3.82
CA GLY A 83 12.23 -0.27 4.39
C GLY A 83 12.99 -0.15 5.71
#